data_AF-A0A3D1FZC6-F1
#
_entry.id   AF-A0A3D1FZC6-F1
#
_cell.length_a   1.000
_cell.length_b   1.000
_cell.length_c   1.000
_cell.angle_alpha   90.00
_cell.angle_beta   90.00
_cell.angle_gamma   90.00
#
_symmetry.space_group_name_H-M   'P 1'
#
loop_
_entity.id
_entity.type
_entity.pdbx_description
1 polymer ?
#
loop_
_entity_poly.entity_id
_entity_poly.type
_entity_poly.pdbx_seq_one_letter_code
_entity_poly.pdbx_strand_id
1 'polypeptide(L)' 'IDGDAEAQQGIRFNIFHMNQTFTGVDDRLNIGPKGFTGEKYGGSTYWDT' A
#
# COMPACT_ATOMS: atom_id res chain seq x y z
N ILE A 1 10.30 15.72 -1.66
CA ILE A 1 10.31 16.62 -0.50
C ILE A 1 11.70 17.18 -0.45
N ASP A 2 11.85 18.36 -1.05
CA ASP A 2 13.16 18.99 -1.16
C ASP A 2 13.56 19.51 0.22
N GLY A 3 14.83 19.30 0.57
CA GLY A 3 15.36 19.69 1.88
C GLY A 3 15.09 18.70 3.02
N ASP A 4 14.35 17.60 2.78
CA ASP A 4 14.08 16.57 3.81
C ASP A 4 14.22 15.16 3.23
N ALA A 5 15.37 14.53 3.51
CA ALA A 5 15.71 13.21 3.01
C ALA A 5 14.88 12.08 3.66
N GLU A 6 14.55 12.21 4.95
CA GLU A 6 13.75 11.20 5.66
C GLU A 6 12.31 11.21 5.17
N ALA A 7 11.72 12.39 5.03
CA ALA A 7 10.38 12.53 4.48
C ALA A 7 10.33 12.07 3.02
N GLN A 8 11.38 12.36 2.22
CA GLN A 8 11.49 11.89 0.84
C GLN A 8 11.58 10.36 0.75
N GLN A 9 12.28 9.71 1.67
CA GLN A 9 12.33 8.24 1.74
C GLN A 9 10.97 7.68 2.16
N GLY A 10 10.34 8.22 3.20
CA GLY A 10 9.07 7.75 3.71
C GLY A 10 7.94 7.80 2.69
N ILE A 11 7.80 8.93 1.97
CA ILE A 11 6.74 9.06 0.96
C ILE A 11 6.96 8.09 -0.22
N ARG A 12 8.22 7.88 -0.63
CA ARG A 12 8.55 6.92 -1.70
C ARG A 12 8.30 5.48 -1.27
N PHE A 13 8.60 5.13 -0.02
CA PHE A 13 8.32 3.82 0.55
C PHE A 13 6.81 3.53 0.57
N ASN A 14 6.00 4.50 1.01
CA ASN A 14 4.54 4.35 1.04
C ASN A 14 3.94 4.16 -0.36
N ILE A 15 4.35 4.98 -1.33
CA ILE A 15 3.89 4.87 -2.72
C ILE A 15 4.31 3.54 -3.35
N PHE A 16 5.54 3.09 -3.08
CA PHE A 16 6.02 1.78 -3.56
C PHE A 16 5.12 0.65 -3.05
N HIS A 17 4.82 0.59 -1.76
CA HIS A 17 3.97 -0.46 -1.19
C HIS A 17 2.52 -0.40 -1.68
N MET A 18 1.98 0.80 -1.96
CA MET A 18 0.66 0.95 -2.58
C MET A 18 0.63 0.29 -3.97
N ASN A 19 1.61 0.62 -4.82
CA ASN A 19 1.71 0.05 -6.17
C ASN A 19 2.04 -1.46 -6.18
N GLN A 20 2.75 -1.97 -5.16
CA GLN A 20 2.97 -3.42 -5.02
C GLN A 20 1.71 -4.16 -4.56
N THR A 21 0.77 -3.48 -3.89
CA THR A 21 -0.45 -4.12 -3.37
C THR A 21 -1.54 -4.17 -4.44
N PHE A 22 -1.69 -3.12 -5.25
CA PHE A 22 -2.67 -3.09 -6.32
C PHE A 22 -2.25 -2.14 -7.44
N THR A 23 -2.31 -2.63 -8.68
CA THR A 23 -1.95 -1.86 -9.88
C THR A 23 -3.16 -1.53 -10.77
N GLY A 24 -4.37 -1.88 -10.36
CA GLY A 24 -5.59 -1.60 -11.13
C GLY A 24 -5.81 -2.53 -12.34
N VAL A 25 -5.02 -3.59 -12.48
CA VAL A 25 -5.06 -4.51 -13.64
C VAL A 25 -6.21 -5.52 -13.54
N ASP A 26 -6.65 -5.87 -12.33
CA ASP A 26 -7.80 -6.75 -12.08
C ASP A 26 -8.87 -5.97 -11.30
N ASP A 27 -10.02 -5.74 -11.94
CA ASP A 27 -11.13 -4.94 -11.41
C ASP A 27 -11.88 -5.62 -10.25
N ARG A 28 -11.62 -6.91 -10.01
CA ARG A 28 -12.25 -7.67 -8.92
C ARG A 28 -11.47 -7.59 -7.61
N LEU A 29 -10.22 -7.11 -7.65
CA LEU A 29 -9.34 -7.05 -6.48
C LEU A 29 -9.44 -5.70 -5.77
N ASN A 30 -9.09 -5.69 -4.48
CA ASN A 30 -9.06 -4.51 -3.65
C ASN A 30 -7.88 -4.56 -2.65
N ILE A 31 -7.60 -3.48 -1.94
CA ILE A 31 -6.42 -3.32 -1.07
C ILE A 31 -6.75 -3.80 0.35
N GLY A 32 -6.16 -4.94 0.75
CA GLY A 32 -6.23 -5.42 2.13
C GLY A 32 -5.33 -4.60 3.09
N PRO A 33 -5.62 -4.53 4.40
CA PRO A 33 -4.92 -3.66 5.38
C PRO A 33 -3.41 -3.87 5.52
N LYS A 34 -2.90 -5.02 5.05
CA LYS A 34 -1.47 -5.35 5.05
C LYS A 34 -0.96 -5.74 3.66
N GLY A 35 -1.74 -5.51 2.61
CA GLY A 35 -1.47 -6.04 1.28
C GLY A 35 -1.08 -7.52 1.35
N PHE A 36 0.07 -7.87 0.75
CA PHE A 36 0.63 -9.22 0.76
C PHE A 36 1.78 -9.43 1.78
N THR A 37 1.82 -8.66 2.87
CA THR A 37 2.97 -8.63 3.80
C THR A 37 2.69 -9.24 5.19
N GLY A 38 1.50 -9.79 5.43
CA GLY A 38 1.21 -10.51 6.67
C GLY A 38 -0.23 -11.01 6.79
N GLU A 39 -0.44 -11.99 7.67
CA GLU A 39 -1.73 -12.70 7.80
C GLU A 39 -2.73 -12.01 8.74
N LYS A 40 -2.26 -11.11 9.61
CA LYS A 40 -3.13 -10.38 10.53
C LYS A 40 -4.12 -9.50 9.74
N TYR A 41 -5.42 -9.67 9.98
CA TYR A 41 -6.55 -9.08 9.23
C TYR A 41 -6.91 -9.77 7.90
N GLY A 42 -6.31 -10.91 7.56
CA GLY A 42 -6.83 -11.85 6.57
C GLY A 42 -6.87 -11.39 5.11
N GLY A 43 -6.29 -10.24 4.77
CA GLY A 43 -6.30 -9.71 3.39
C GLY A 43 -7.68 -9.24 2.89
N SER A 44 -8.70 -9.21 3.76
CA SER A 44 -10.06 -8.78 3.42
C SER A 44 -10.15 -7.26 3.23
N THR A 45 -11.15 -6.81 2.47
CA THR A 45 -11.45 -5.39 2.29
C THR A 45 -12.12 -4.80 3.53
N TYR A 46 -11.68 -3.60 3.95
CA TYR A 46 -12.27 -2.83 5.06
C TYR A 46 -12.57 -1.39 4.62
N TRP A 47 -13.22 -0.64 5.50
CA TRP A 47 -13.55 0.80 5.34
C TRP A 47 -12.33 1.71 5.12
N ASP A 48 -11.11 1.20 5.30
CA ASP A 48 -9.84 1.85 5.02
C ASP A 48 -9.59 2.10 3.51
N THR A 49 -10.38 1.49 2.62
CA THR A 49 -10.31 1.70 1.16
C THR A 49 -11.01 2.98 0.74
#